data_AF-A0A9D9DMF1-F1
#
_entry.id   AF-A0A9D9DMF1-F1
#
_cell.length_a   1.000
_cell.length_b   1.000
_cell.length_c   1.000
_cell.angle_alpha   90.00
_cell.angle_beta   90.00
_cell.angle_gamma   90.00
#
_symmetry.space_group_name_H-M   'P 1'
#
loop_
_entity.id
_entity.type
_entity.pdbx_description
1 polymer ?
#
loop_
_entity_poly.entity_id
_entity_poly.type
_entity_poly.pdbx_seq_one_letter_code
_entity_poly.pdbx_strand_id
1 'polypeptide(L)' 'RQREVLNLYLYGYPGKLTAKNWAKRVKVSPDTAARDIKDLVEKGILIPQQGRVRDVFYGIRCSESILIIPMPEDV' A
#
# COMPACT_ATOMS: atom_id res chain seq x y z
N ARG A 1 -7.64 -4.18 -10.75
CA ARG A 1 -7.72 -3.87 -9.30
C ARG A 1 -6.37 -3.49 -8.70
N GLN A 2 -5.41 -4.41 -8.51
CA GLN A 2 -4.11 -4.09 -7.88
C GLN A 2 -3.36 -2.94 -8.57
N ARG A 3 -3.25 -2.99 -9.91
CA ARG A 3 -2.61 -1.93 -10.71
C ARG A 3 -3.24 -0.55 -10.55
N GLU A 4 -4.57 -0.47 -10.41
CA GLU A 4 -5.28 0.79 -10.22
C GLU A 4 -4.92 1.43 -8.87
N VAL A 5 -4.89 0.62 -7.81
CA VAL A 5 -4.50 1.11 -6.47
C VAL A 5 -3.03 1.52 -6.44
N LEU A 6 -2.14 0.72 -7.02
CA LEU A 6 -0.71 1.05 -7.10
C LEU A 6 -0.50 2.37 -7.84
N ASN A 7 -1.11 2.52 -9.02
CA ASN A 7 -1.06 3.77 -9.79
C ASN A 7 -1.55 4.96 -8.97
N LEU A 8 -2.66 4.83 -8.25
CA LEU A 8 -3.19 5.90 -7.41
C LEU A 8 -2.16 6.38 -6.38
N TYR A 9 -1.50 5.47 -5.66
CA TYR A 9 -0.45 5.84 -4.70
C TYR A 9 0.81 6.39 -5.38
N LEU A 10 1.18 5.85 -6.54
CA LEU A 10 2.30 6.36 -7.34
C LEU A 10 2.04 7.77 -7.89
N TYR A 11 0.78 8.13 -8.15
CA TYR A 11 0.37 9.48 -8.54
C TYR A 11 0.24 10.46 -7.37
N GLY A 12 0.75 10.09 -6.18
CA GLY A 12 0.82 10.99 -5.03
C GLY A 12 -0.46 11.05 -4.20
N TYR A 13 -1.29 10.00 -4.23
CA TYR A 13 -2.47 9.96 -3.38
C TYR A 13 -2.11 10.14 -1.89
N PRO A 14 -2.77 11.07 -1.19
CA PRO A 14 -2.45 11.35 0.19
C PRO A 14 -3.05 10.26 1.11
N GLY A 15 -2.24 9.26 1.48
CA GLY A 15 -2.64 8.22 2.42
C GLY A 15 -1.56 7.19 2.69
N LYS A 16 -1.54 6.63 3.90
CA LYS A 16 -0.78 5.38 4.14
C LYS A 16 -1.40 4.26 3.31
N LEU A 17 -0.57 3.51 2.59
CA LEU A 17 -1.01 2.27 1.96
C LEU A 17 -1.25 1.23 3.06
N THR A 18 -2.51 0.97 3.38
CA THR A 18 -2.96 -0.02 4.38
C THR A 18 -4.06 -0.89 3.78
N ALA A 19 -4.29 -2.08 4.32
CA ALA A 19 -5.38 -2.96 3.88
C ALA A 19 -6.76 -2.28 3.95
N LYS A 20 -6.98 -1.43 4.97
CA LYS A 20 -8.21 -0.65 5.13
C LYS A 20 -8.37 0.39 4.01
N ASN A 21 -7.33 1.17 3.71
CA ASN A 21 -7.39 2.16 2.64
C ASN A 21 -7.51 1.48 1.27
N TRP A 22 -6.80 0.38 1.06
CA TRP A 22 -6.91 -0.45 -0.14
C TRP A 22 -8.35 -0.93 -0.37
N ALA A 23 -8.97 -1.55 0.65
CA ALA A 23 -10.34 -2.05 0.57
C ALA A 23 -11.34 -0.94 0.19
N LYS A 24 -11.22 0.23 0.80
CA LYS A 24 -12.08 1.40 0.51
C LYS A 24 -11.94 1.90 -0.94
N ARG A 25 -10.72 1.93 -1.47
CA ARG A 25 -10.43 2.53 -2.79
C ARG A 25 -10.98 1.70 -3.94
N VAL A 26 -10.83 0.38 -3.85
CA VAL A 26 -11.30 -0.56 -4.88
C VAL A 26 -12.62 -1.25 -4.53
N LYS A 27 -13.32 -0.76 -3.50
CA LYS A 27 -14.66 -1.22 -3.07
C LYS A 27 -14.76 -2.73 -2.89
N VAL A 28 -13.86 -3.31 -2.10
CA VAL A 28 -13.90 -4.74 -1.74
C VAL A 28 -13.92 -4.96 -0.23
N SER A 29 -14.07 -6.22 0.17
CA SER A 29 -13.88 -6.61 1.57
C SER A 29 -12.42 -6.45 2.04
N PRO A 30 -12.22 -6.23 3.35
CA PRO A 30 -10.90 -6.25 3.97
C PRO A 30 -10.11 -7.53 3.68
N ASP A 31 -10.77 -8.70 3.65
CA ASP A 31 -10.13 -9.99 3.40
C ASP A 31 -9.56 -10.11 1.98
N THR A 32 -10.29 -9.61 0.98
CA THR A 32 -9.80 -9.60 -0.40
C THR A 32 -8.68 -8.55 -0.57
N ALA A 33 -8.75 -7.43 0.14
CA ALA A 33 -7.65 -6.46 0.18
C ALA A 33 -6.38 -7.02 0.85
N ALA A 34 -6.52 -7.77 1.95
CA ALA A 34 -5.40 -8.42 2.62
C ALA A 34 -4.72 -9.46 1.72
N ARG A 35 -5.51 -10.24 0.97
CA ARG A 35 -4.99 -11.20 -0.02
C ARG A 35 -4.23 -10.52 -1.16
N ASP A 36 -4.77 -9.44 -1.72
CA ASP A 36 -4.07 -8.67 -2.75
C ASP A 36 -2.73 -8.13 -2.24
N ILE A 37 -2.72 -7.56 -1.04
CA ILE A 37 -1.50 -7.00 -0.44
C ILE A 37 -0.49 -8.12 -0.18
N LYS A 38 -0.93 -9.26 0.35
CA LYS A 38 -0.06 -10.41 0.60
C LYS A 38 0.62 -10.87 -0.69
N ASP A 39 -0.15 -11.05 -1.76
CA ASP A 39 0.38 -11.43 -3.09
C ASP A 39 1.42 -10.42 -3.60
N LEU A 40 1.19 -9.11 -3.42
CA LEU A 40 2.15 -8.08 -3.82
C LEU A 40 3.39 -8.02 -2.94
N VAL A 41 3.27 -8.36 -1.65
CA VAL A 41 4.42 -8.51 -0.74
C VAL A 41 5.26 -9.72 -1.11
N GLU A 42 4.62 -10.86 -1.38
CA GLU A 42 5.30 -12.09 -1.83
C GLU A 42 6.05 -11.88 -3.15
N LYS A 43 5.54 -10.99 -4.02
CA LYS A 43 6.20 -10.57 -5.27
C LYS A 43 7.29 -9.50 -5.07
N GLY A 44 7.50 -9.01 -3.85
CA GLY A 44 8.46 -7.94 -3.55
C GLY A 44 8.08 -6.55 -4.09
N ILE A 45 6.82 -6.37 -4.53
CA ILE A 45 6.29 -5.11 -5.03
C ILE A 45 5.91 -4.19 -3.87
N LEU A 46 5.29 -4.76 -2.83
CA LEU A 46 4.99 -4.05 -1.59
C LEU A 46 5.95 -4.47 -0.49
N ILE A 47 6.52 -3.50 0.21
CA ILE A 47 7.43 -3.74 1.33
C ILE A 47 6.74 -3.28 2.62
N PRO A 48 6.46 -4.17 3.58
CA PRO A 48 5.85 -3.77 4.85
C PRO A 48 6.78 -2.82 5.60
N GLN A 49 6.21 -1.77 6.15
CA GLN A 49 6.88 -0.76 6.95
C GLN A 49 6.33 -0.78 8.37
N GLN A 50 7.22 -0.58 9.34
CA GLN A 50 6.84 -0.51 10.74
C GLN A 50 6.24 0.87 11.04
N GLY A 51 4.98 0.90 11.43
CA GLY A 51 4.31 2.08 11.97
C GLY A 51 4.38 2.13 13.50
N ARG A 52 3.55 2.99 14.10
CA ARG A 52 3.48 3.14 15.55
C ARG A 52 2.80 1.92 16.17
N VAL A 53 3.53 1.17 17.00
CA VAL A 53 3.07 -0.01 17.78
C VAL A 53 2.55 -1.18 16.94
N ARG A 54 1.32 -1.08 16.41
CA ARG A 54 0.61 -2.14 15.65
C ARG A 54 0.22 -1.68 14.25
N ASP A 55 0.54 -0.45 13.88
CA ASP A 55 0.27 0.09 12.56
C ASP A 55 1.26 -0.51 11.55
N VAL A 56 0.74 -1.10 10.48
CA VAL A 56 1.53 -1.58 9.35
C VAL A 56 1.01 -0.87 8.11
N PHE A 57 1.93 -0.20 7.43
CA PHE A 57 1.71 0.37 6.11
C PHE A 57 2.75 -0.20 5.15
N TYR A 58 2.59 0.06 3.86
CA TYR A 58 3.43 -0.55 2.84
C TYR A 58 4.04 0.51 1.93
N GLY A 59 5.32 0.36 1.60
CA GLY A 59 5.97 1.07 0.52
C GLY A 59 5.86 0.30 -0.80
N ILE A 60 5.90 1.01 -1.93
CA ILE A 60 5.89 0.45 -3.28
C ILE A 60 7.33 0.43 -3.81
N ARG A 61 7.87 -0.76 -4.07
CA ARG A 61 9.18 -0.92 -4.70
C ARG A 61 9.05 -0.62 -6.20
N CYS A 62 9.73 0.42 -6.66
CA CYS A 62 9.73 0.83 -8.07
C CYS A 62 10.93 0.29 -8.82
N SER A 63 12.08 0.15 -8.15
CA SER A 63 13.32 -0.42 -8.69
C SER A 63 14.12 -1.06 -7.56
N GLU A 64 15.26 -1.68 -7.89
CA GLU A 64 16.11 -2.37 -6.92
C GLU A 64 16.52 -1.48 -5.74
N SER A 65 16.70 -0.18 -6.01
CA SER A 65 17.11 0.83 -5.01
C SER A 65 16.02 1.87 -4.69
N ILE A 66 14.83 1.80 -5.30
CA ILE A 66 13.80 2.84 -5.15
C ILE A 66 12.56 2.26 -4.46
N LEU A 67 12.29 2.76 -3.26
CA LEU A 67 11.09 2.48 -2.48
C LEU A 67 10.29 3.76 -2.27
N ILE A 68 9.08 3.80 -2.80
CA ILE A 68 8.14 4.92 -2.62
C ILE A 68 7.29 4.61 -1.41
N ILE A 69 7.40 5.40 -0.35
CA ILE A 69 6.54 5.28 0.82
C ILE A 69 5.41 6.30 0.67
N PRO A 70 4.18 5.87 0.32
CA PRO A 70 3.06 6.79 0.31
C PRO A 70 2.70 7.17 1.76
N MET A 71 2.99 8.42 2.12
CA MET A 71 2.60 9.07 3.37
C MET A 71 2.08 10.48 3.05
N PRO A 72 0.92 10.90 3.58
CA PRO A 72 0.44 12.28 3.47
C PRO A 72 0.59 13.13 4.72
N GLU A 73 0.54 14.44 4.47
CA GLU A 73 0.25 15.59 5.34
C GLU A 73 0.00 15.25 6.81
N ASP A 74 1.05 15.32 7.62
CA ASP A 74 0.94 15.82 8.99
C ASP A 74 1.21 17.33 8.89
N VAL A 75 0.15 18.07 8.53
CA VAL A 75 -0.32 19.22 9.30
C VAL A 75 -1.78 18.94 9.66
#